data_AF-A0AAW4VNY7-F1
#
_entry.id   AF-A0AAW4VNY7-F1
#
_cell.length_a   1.000
_cell.length_b   1.000
_cell.length_c   1.000
_cell.angle_alpha   90.00
_cell.angle_beta   90.00
_cell.angle_gamma   90.00
#
_symmetry.space_group_name_H-M   'P 1'
#
loop_
_entity.id
_entity.type
_entity.pdbx_description
1 polymer ?
#
loop_
_entity_poly.entity_id
_entity_poly.type
_entity_poly.pdbx_seq_one_letter_code
_entity_poly.pdbx_strand_id
1 'polypeptide(L)'
;MIVKIDEIGKMMAKRMKEMSLNAKIVSERTGIAQSTLSEFFRGISFKKCFNTLEKVADVLNIPSITIIFKSHLSDEEYKKLYGQPDNIDLNTLLPEYRKQVLKLVEKVIDKKEKC
;
A
#
# COMPACT_ATOMS: atom_id res chain seq x y z
N MET A 1 -11.57 -0.92 13.04
CA MET A 1 -10.78 0.18 12.45
C MET A 1 -10.70 -0.06 10.95
N ILE A 2 -11.52 0.63 10.17
CA ILE A 2 -11.56 0.51 8.72
C ILE A 2 -10.28 1.19 8.22
N VAL A 3 -9.33 0.39 7.73
CA VAL A 3 -8.19 0.94 7.01
C VAL A 3 -8.75 1.80 5.88
N LYS A 4 -8.20 3.01 5.65
CA LYS A 4 -8.55 3.89 4.52
C LYS A 4 -8.11 3.28 3.18
N ILE A 5 -8.66 2.10 2.90
CA ILE A 5 -8.39 1.27 1.73
C ILE A 5 -8.78 2.01 0.45
N ASP A 6 -9.74 2.92 0.54
CA ASP A 6 -10.17 3.76 -0.57
C ASP A 6 -9.05 4.69 -1.06
N GLU A 7 -8.28 5.30 -0.15
CA GLU A 7 -7.13 6.14 -0.49
C GLU A 7 -5.98 5.30 -1.09
N ILE A 8 -5.74 4.10 -0.54
CA ILE A 8 -4.71 3.17 -1.04
C ILE A 8 -5.05 2.68 -2.45
N GLY A 9 -6.30 2.29 -2.69
CA GLY A 9 -6.77 1.84 -4.01
C GLY A 9 -6.60 2.92 -5.08
N LYS A 10 -6.96 4.17 -4.77
CA LYS A 10 -6.77 5.31 -5.67
C LYS A 10 -5.30 5.59 -5.96
N MET A 11 -4.43 5.52 -4.95
CA MET A 11 -2.98 5.68 -5.11
C MET A 11 -2.40 4.61 -6.04
N MET A 12 -2.76 3.34 -5.83
CA MET A 12 -2.31 2.24 -6.69
C MET A 12 -2.84 2.37 -8.11
N ALA A 13 -4.09 2.83 -8.29
CA ALA A 13 -4.66 3.10 -9.60
C ALA A 13 -3.90 4.21 -10.35
N LYS A 14 -3.47 5.26 -9.64
CA LYS A 14 -2.63 6.32 -10.20
C LYS A 14 -1.27 5.76 -10.63
N ARG A 15 -0.61 5.00 -9.77
CA ARG A 15 0.70 4.39 -10.07
C ARG A 15 0.64 3.43 -11.27
N MET A 16 -0.42 2.62 -11.36
CA MET A 16 -0.66 1.74 -12.50
C MET A 16 -0.69 2.52 -13.83
N LYS A 17 -1.36 3.68 -13.85
CA LYS A 17 -1.41 4.56 -15.03
C LYS A 17 -0.05 5.18 -15.35
N GLU A 18 0.70 5.63 -14.33
CA GLU A 18 2.06 6.17 -14.50
C GLU A 18 3.02 5.13 -15.10
N MET A 19 2.83 3.85 -14.77
CA MET A 19 3.60 2.74 -15.34
C MET A 19 3.06 2.24 -16.70
N SER A 20 2.04 2.89 -17.27
CA SER A 20 1.36 2.44 -18.50
C SER A 20 0.85 0.99 -18.43
N LEU A 21 0.50 0.53 -17.22
CA LEU A 21 -0.09 -0.78 -16.98
C LEU A 21 -1.62 -0.68 -17.04
N ASN A 22 -2.27 -1.81 -17.33
CA ASN A 22 -3.71 -1.94 -17.28
C ASN A 22 -4.13 -3.06 -16.30
N ALA A 23 -5.41 -3.05 -15.91
CA ALA A 23 -5.94 -4.00 -14.93
C ALA A 23 -5.82 -5.47 -15.38
N LYS A 24 -5.79 -5.73 -16.70
CA LYS A 24 -5.56 -7.08 -17.24
C LYS A 24 -4.14 -7.56 -16.96
N ILE A 25 -3.13 -6.73 -17.22
CA ILE A 25 -1.72 -7.07 -16.96
C ILE A 25 -1.50 -7.26 -15.46
N VAL A 26 -2.06 -6.39 -14.62
CA VAL A 26 -1.96 -6.53 -13.15
C VAL A 26 -2.66 -7.81 -12.69
N SER A 27 -3.81 -8.15 -13.27
CA SER A 27 -4.53 -9.40 -13.00
C SER A 27 -3.68 -10.63 -13.33
N GLU A 28 -3.07 -10.66 -14.52
CA GLU A 28 -2.20 -11.77 -14.98
C GLU A 28 -0.98 -11.94 -14.07
N ARG A 29 -0.36 -10.85 -13.63
CA ARG A 29 0.84 -10.88 -12.78
C ARG A 29 0.55 -11.23 -11.32
N THR A 30 -0.62 -10.86 -10.81
CA THR A 30 -0.99 -11.07 -9.40
C THR A 30 -1.83 -12.33 -9.17
N GLY A 31 -2.45 -12.87 -10.21
CA GLY A 31 -3.47 -13.93 -10.13
C GLY A 31 -4.81 -13.45 -9.56
N ILE A 32 -5.00 -12.14 -9.41
CA ILE A 32 -6.24 -11.55 -8.86
C ILE A 32 -7.19 -11.26 -10.01
N ALA A 33 -8.47 -11.61 -9.88
CA ALA A 33 -9.48 -11.33 -10.90
C ALA A 33 -9.59 -9.82 -11.20
N GLN A 34 -9.76 -9.47 -12.48
CA GLN A 34 -9.89 -8.07 -12.92
C GLN A 34 -11.04 -7.32 -12.25
N SER A 35 -12.17 -8.00 -11.99
CA SER A 35 -13.31 -7.45 -11.25
C SER A 35 -12.91 -7.02 -9.84
N THR A 36 -12.18 -7.87 -9.12
CA THR A 36 -11.63 -7.57 -7.79
C THR A 36 -10.67 -6.38 -7.83
N LEU A 37 -9.79 -6.29 -8.83
CA LEU A 37 -8.89 -5.15 -8.97
C LEU A 37 -9.64 -3.84 -9.29
N SER A 38 -10.69 -3.91 -10.10
CA SER A 38 -11.52 -2.74 -10.44
C SER A 38 -12.25 -2.18 -9.21
N GLU A 39 -12.83 -3.04 -8.38
CA GLU A 39 -13.45 -2.66 -7.11
C GLU A 39 -12.44 -2.05 -6.13
N PHE A 40 -11.25 -2.64 -6.06
CA PHE A 40 -10.14 -2.16 -5.26
C PHE A 40 -9.71 -0.74 -5.65
N PHE A 41 -9.43 -0.52 -6.93
CA PHE A 41 -8.98 0.78 -7.42
C PHE A 41 -10.04 1.89 -7.28
N ARG A 42 -11.32 1.51 -7.16
CA ARG A 42 -12.43 2.43 -6.89
C ARG A 42 -12.70 2.65 -5.40
N GLY A 43 -12.04 1.89 -4.52
CA GLY A 43 -12.24 1.98 -3.06
C GLY A 43 -13.59 1.44 -2.58
N ILE A 44 -14.28 0.62 -3.39
CA ILE A 44 -15.69 0.26 -3.15
C ILE A 44 -15.86 -0.73 -2.00
N SER A 45 -14.89 -1.62 -1.77
CA SER A 45 -14.74 -2.40 -0.54
C SER A 45 -13.63 -3.41 -0.78
N PHE A 46 -12.51 -3.25 -0.09
CA PHE A 46 -11.51 -4.31 -0.05
C PHE A 46 -11.52 -4.92 1.34
N LYS A 47 -12.44 -5.85 1.57
CA LYS A 47 -12.39 -6.76 2.73
C LYS A 47 -11.35 -7.87 2.54
N LYS A 48 -10.37 -7.68 1.63
CA LYS A 48 -9.38 -8.69 1.28
C LYS A 48 -8.06 -8.42 1.99
N CYS A 49 -7.46 -9.52 2.42
CA CYS A 49 -6.26 -9.61 3.23
C CYS A 49 -5.10 -8.76 2.71
N PHE A 50 -4.28 -8.27 3.63
CA PHE A 50 -3.08 -7.46 3.37
C PHE A 50 -2.16 -8.10 2.32
N ASN A 51 -2.11 -9.44 2.27
CA ASN A 51 -1.40 -10.23 1.27
C ASN A 51 -1.79 -9.88 -0.19
N THR A 52 -3.06 -9.54 -0.43
CA THR A 52 -3.54 -9.13 -1.76
C THR A 52 -3.06 -7.73 -2.13
N LEU A 53 -2.98 -6.82 -1.15
CA LEU A 53 -2.43 -5.47 -1.36
C LEU A 53 -0.94 -5.52 -1.69
N GLU A 54 -0.21 -6.40 -1.00
CA GLU A 54 1.23 -6.59 -1.21
C GLU A 54 1.53 -7.09 -2.63
N LYS A 55 0.81 -8.12 -3.12
CA LYS A 55 0.96 -8.60 -4.50
C LYS A 55 0.74 -7.51 -5.55
N VAL A 56 -0.28 -6.66 -5.35
CA VAL A 56 -0.55 -5.54 -6.27
C VAL A 56 0.56 -4.49 -6.17
N ALA A 57 1.02 -4.19 -4.96
CA ALA A 57 2.10 -3.24 -4.73
C ALA A 57 3.42 -3.67 -5.36
N ASP A 58 3.77 -4.96 -5.26
CA ASP A 58 4.97 -5.53 -5.87
C ASP A 58 4.96 -5.33 -7.39
N VAL A 59 3.83 -5.60 -8.05
CA VAL A 59 3.67 -5.40 -9.50
C VAL A 59 3.79 -3.93 -9.89
N LEU A 60 3.35 -3.02 -9.01
CA LEU A 60 3.38 -1.58 -9.21
C LEU A 60 4.67 -0.91 -8.69
N ASN A 61 5.62 -1.72 -8.22
CA ASN A 61 6.86 -1.26 -7.60
C ASN A 61 6.62 -0.21 -6.50
N ILE A 62 5.62 -0.47 -5.65
CA ILE A 62 5.27 0.35 -4.49
C ILE A 62 5.83 -0.35 -3.26
N PRO A 63 6.69 0.31 -2.46
CA PRO A 63 7.19 -0.28 -1.22
C PRO A 63 6.05 -0.66 -0.27
N SER A 64 6.08 -1.87 0.30
CA SER A 64 5.05 -2.34 1.25
C SER A 64 4.87 -1.39 2.43
N ILE A 65 5.95 -0.69 2.81
CA ILE A 65 5.95 0.30 3.88
C ILE A 65 5.03 1.50 3.57
N THR A 66 4.93 1.91 2.30
CA THR A 66 4.03 2.97 1.84
C THR A 66 2.57 2.60 2.09
N ILE A 67 2.21 1.33 1.85
CA ILE A 67 0.87 0.80 2.13
C ILE A 67 0.58 0.86 3.63
N ILE A 68 1.54 0.44 4.46
CA ILE A 68 1.43 0.46 5.92
C ILE A 68 1.22 1.89 6.41
N PHE A 69 2.02 2.85 5.96
CA PHE A 69 1.85 4.24 6.40
C PHE A 69 0.53 4.84 5.96
N LYS A 70 0.15 4.70 4.69
CA LYS A 70 -1.14 5.20 4.22
C LYS A 70 -2.33 4.54 4.92
N SER A 71 -2.16 3.32 5.44
CA SER A 71 -3.18 2.64 6.23
C SER A 71 -3.29 3.13 7.68
N HIS A 72 -2.25 3.80 8.21
CA HIS A 72 -2.09 4.09 9.64
C HIS A 72 -1.82 5.55 10.00
N LEU A 73 -1.41 6.38 9.04
CA LEU A 73 -1.01 7.77 9.23
C LEU A 73 -1.85 8.70 8.36
N SER A 74 -2.06 9.90 8.84
CA SER A 74 -2.61 11.00 8.03
C SER A 74 -1.60 11.50 6.99
N ASP A 75 -2.08 12.20 5.96
CA ASP A 75 -1.22 12.80 4.93
C ASP A 75 -0.21 13.79 5.49
N GLU A 76 -0.57 14.51 6.57
CA GLU A 76 0.35 15.43 7.24
C GLU A 76 1.45 14.69 8.01
N GLU A 77 1.10 13.62 8.72
CA GLU A 77 2.07 12.77 9.41
C GLU A 77 3.01 12.10 8.41
N TYR A 78 2.48 11.58 7.31
CA TYR A 78 3.28 11.02 6.23
C TYR A 78 4.26 12.05 5.64
N LYS A 79 3.80 13.28 5.37
CA LYS A 79 4.68 14.36 4.85
C LYS A 79 5.78 14.76 5.83
N LYS A 80 5.46 14.86 7.12
CA LYS A 80 6.43 15.19 8.18
C LYS A 80 7.52 14.12 8.34
N LEU A 81 7.17 12.85 8.11
CA LEU A 81 8.11 11.74 8.22
C LEU A 81 9.07 11.61 7.04
N TYR A 82 8.66 12.04 5.84
CA TYR A 82 9.34 11.63 4.60
C TYR A 82 9.81 12.75 3.67
N GLY A 83 9.44 14.02 3.90
CA GLY A 83 9.97 15.16 3.13
C GLY A 83 9.50 15.25 1.67
N GLN A 84 9.39 14.15 0.93
CA GLN A 84 8.76 14.03 -0.39
C GLN A 84 8.24 12.59 -0.63
N PRO A 85 7.13 12.41 -1.37
CA PRO A 85 6.33 11.18 -1.35
C PRO A 85 6.83 10.00 -2.19
N ASP A 86 7.87 10.13 -3.02
CA ASP A 86 8.02 9.26 -4.20
C ASP A 86 9.21 8.27 -4.19
N ASN A 87 10.00 8.18 -3.11
CA ASN A 87 11.07 7.17 -3.01
C ASN A 87 11.41 6.85 -1.54
N ILE A 88 10.73 5.86 -0.94
CA ILE A 88 10.97 5.46 0.45
C ILE A 88 12.00 4.33 0.49
N ASP A 89 13.21 4.64 0.94
CA ASP A 89 14.20 3.68 1.43
C ASP A 89 14.15 3.66 2.97
N LEU A 90 14.13 2.48 3.59
CA LEU A 90 14.22 2.34 5.05
C LEU A 90 15.49 3.00 5.63
N ASN A 91 16.52 3.16 4.81
CA ASN A 91 17.77 3.80 5.21
C ASN A 91 17.68 5.33 5.24
N THR A 92 16.79 5.96 4.45
CA THR A 92 16.59 7.42 4.43
C THR A 92 15.67 7.91 5.54
N LEU A 93 15.08 7.01 6.31
CA LEU A 93 14.31 7.32 7.51
C LEU A 93 15.19 7.90 8.63
N LEU A 94 14.77 9.06 9.16
CA LEU A 94 15.38 9.62 10.36
C LEU A 94 15.31 8.60 11.52
N PRO A 95 16.37 8.47 12.33
CA PRO A 95 16.47 7.44 13.38
C PRO A 95 15.32 7.43 14.38
N GLU A 96 14.80 8.62 14.70
CA GLU A 96 13.67 8.82 15.61
C GLU A 96 12.35 8.19 15.10
N TYR A 97 12.18 8.12 13.79
CA TYR A 97 10.99 7.54 13.19
C TYR A 97 11.13 6.04 12.93
N ARG A 98 12.35 5.51 12.76
CA ARG A 98 12.60 4.06 12.60
C ARG A 98 11.90 3.22 13.67
N LYS A 99 11.90 3.69 14.93
CA LYS A 99 11.25 2.98 16.05
C LYS A 99 9.73 2.94 15.94
N GLN A 100 9.11 4.00 15.41
CA GLN A 100 7.66 4.05 15.17
C GLN A 100 7.28 3.16 13.98
N VAL A 101 8.11 3.18 12.93
CA VAL A 101 7.98 2.32 11.75
C VAL A 101 8.08 0.84 12.13
N LEU A 102 9.10 0.45 12.90
CA LEU A 102 9.28 -0.92 13.39
C LEU A 102 8.03 -1.42 14.13
N LYS A 103 7.49 -0.60 15.04
CA LYS A 103 6.28 -0.93 15.80
C LYS A 103 5.03 -1.07 14.92
N LEU A 104 4.94 -0.31 13.82
CA LEU A 104 3.86 -0.46 12.84
C LEU A 104 4.03 -1.74 12.01
N VAL A 105 5.26 -2.05 11.59
CA VAL A 105 5.59 -3.27 10.85
C VAL A 105 5.27 -4.52 11.67
N GLU A 106 5.64 -4.56 12.95
CA GLU A 106 5.32 -5.65 13.88
C GLU A 106 3.81 -5.89 13.98
N LYS A 107 3.00 -4.82 14.11
CA LYS A 107 1.54 -4.91 14.13
C LYS A 107 0.94 -5.42 12.82
N VAL A 108 1.59 -5.17 11.70
CA VAL A 108 1.16 -5.65 10.38
C VAL A 108 1.52 -7.12 10.19
N ILE A 109 2.69 -7.55 10.67
CA ILE A 109 3.09 -8.96 10.69
C ILE A 109 2.08 -9.78 11.49
N ASP A 110 1.69 -9.34 12.69
CA ASP A 110 0.68 -10.02 13.52
C ASP A 110 -0.72 -10.09 12.86
N LYS A 111 -1.04 -9.13 11.99
CA LYS A 111 -2.27 -9.15 11.19
C LYS A 111 -2.19 -10.02 9.95
N LYS A 112 -0.99 -10.18 9.37
CA LYS A 112 -0.78 -11.10 8.23
C LYS A 112 -1.08 -12.53 8.63
N GLU A 113 -0.80 -12.94 9.86
CA GLU A 113 -1.07 -14.31 10.35
C GLU A 113 -2.57 -14.59 10.62
N LYS A 114 -3.40 -13.55 10.71
CA LYS A 114 -4.85 -13.67 10.95
C LYS A 114 -5.67 -13.66 9.65
N CYS A 115 -4.97 -13.77 8.53
CA CYS A 115 -5.43 -13.73 7.14
C CYS A 115 -4.70 -14.85 6.38
#